data_AF-A0A8T6WLK2-F1
#
_entry.id   AF-A0A8T6WLK2-F1
#
_cell.length_a   1.000
_cell.length_b   1.000
_cell.length_c   1.000
_cell.angle_alpha   90.00
_cell.angle_beta   90.00
_cell.angle_gamma   90.00
#
_symmetry.space_group_name_H-M   'P 1'
#
loop_
_entity.id
_entity.type
_entity.pdbx_description
1 polymer ?
#
loop_
_entity_poly.entity_id
_entity_poly.type
_entity_poly.pdbx_seq_one_letter_code
_entity_poly.pdbx_strand_id
1 'polypeptide(L)'
;MSKELHIAAPCGLICDPCPYYTGEKETKCKGCVEAKSNLFWGECTIAKCANETNVKHCGLCAEFPCETLITQHDPNNPKGKQEAIFRIGQLAIRSKIGTEEWLKKRANGTLVSFRE
;
A
#
# COMPACT_ATOMS: atom_id res chain seq x y z
N MET A 1 -16.87 15.47 -4.11
CA MET A 1 -16.85 14.27 -4.98
C MET A 1 -16.27 13.13 -4.19
N SER A 2 -17.06 12.12 -3.85
CA SER A 2 -16.59 10.90 -3.20
C SER A 2 -15.62 10.20 -4.15
N LYS A 3 -14.33 10.19 -3.80
CA LYS A 3 -13.30 9.54 -4.61
C LYS A 3 -13.40 8.04 -4.36
N GLU A 4 -13.78 7.24 -5.35
CA GLU A 4 -13.82 5.79 -5.20
C GLU A 4 -12.39 5.21 -5.21
N LEU A 5 -12.11 4.28 -4.29
CA LEU A 5 -10.82 3.61 -4.17
C LEU A 5 -11.07 2.10 -4.21
N HIS A 6 -10.42 1.40 -5.13
CA HIS A 6 -10.69 -0.01 -5.41
C HIS A 6 -9.46 -0.89 -5.16
N ILE A 7 -8.25 -0.32 -5.21
CA ILE A 7 -7.02 -1.10 -5.33
C ILE A 7 -6.03 -0.68 -4.25
N ALA A 8 -5.72 -1.63 -3.37
CA ALA A 8 -4.78 -1.45 -2.28
C ALA A 8 -3.66 -2.49 -2.33
N ALA A 9 -2.42 -2.02 -2.32
CA ALA A 9 -1.24 -2.85 -2.26
C ALA A 9 -1.12 -3.58 -0.90
N PRO A 10 -0.37 -4.69 -0.81
CA PRO A 10 -0.12 -5.40 0.44
C PRO A 10 0.52 -4.52 1.53
N CYS A 11 1.32 -3.53 1.15
CA CYS A 11 2.01 -2.60 2.04
C CYS A 11 1.12 -1.45 2.57
N GLY A 12 -0.16 -1.38 2.17
CA GLY A 12 -1.09 -0.34 2.62
C GLY A 12 -1.12 0.93 1.74
N LEU A 13 -0.38 0.96 0.63
CA LEU A 13 -0.55 1.97 -0.42
C LEU A 13 -1.83 1.73 -1.21
N ILE A 14 -2.41 2.81 -1.74
CA ILE A 14 -3.60 2.78 -2.60
C ILE A 14 -3.17 3.16 -4.02
N CYS A 15 -3.53 2.35 -5.00
CA CYS A 15 -3.06 2.51 -6.38
C CYS A 15 -3.95 3.41 -7.22
N ASP A 16 -5.24 3.56 -6.89
CA ASP A 16 -6.18 4.43 -7.61
C ASP A 16 -5.70 5.89 -7.80
N PRO A 17 -5.02 6.54 -6.84
CA PRO A 17 -4.47 7.89 -7.05
C PRO A 17 -3.07 7.91 -7.69
N CYS A 18 -2.46 6.77 -8.03
CA CYS A 18 -1.08 6.71 -8.51
C CYS A 18 -1.00 6.97 -10.02
N PRO A 19 -0.29 8.02 -10.49
CA PRO A 19 -0.26 8.39 -11.91
C PRO A 19 0.47 7.36 -12.80
N TYR A 20 1.36 6.55 -12.22
CA TYR A 20 1.98 5.42 -12.92
C TYR A 20 1.00 4.27 -13.15
N TYR A 21 0.05 4.08 -12.23
CA TYR A 21 -0.95 3.03 -12.30
C TYR A 21 -2.13 3.44 -13.19
N THR A 22 -2.58 4.70 -13.09
CA THR A 22 -3.65 5.26 -13.94
C THR A 22 -3.23 5.50 -15.39
N GLY A 23 -1.92 5.40 -15.68
CA GLY A 23 -1.38 5.58 -17.03
C GLY A 23 -1.21 7.05 -17.43
N GLU A 24 -1.25 7.98 -16.49
CA GLU A 24 -0.94 9.40 -16.69
C GLU A 24 0.55 9.64 -16.95
N LYS A 25 1.41 8.71 -16.52
CA LYS A 25 2.85 8.70 -16.85
C LYS A 25 3.12 7.74 -18.01
N GLU A 26 4.15 8.06 -18.80
CA GLU A 26 4.63 7.19 -19.90
C GLU A 26 4.98 5.78 -19.40
N THR A 27 5.60 5.70 -18.21
CA THR A 27 5.85 4.42 -17.55
C THR A 27 4.58 3.88 -16.92
N LYS A 28 4.10 2.75 -17.42
CA LYS A 28 2.90 2.08 -16.93
C LYS A 28 3.24 1.05 -15.86
N CYS A 29 2.73 1.27 -14.64
CA CYS A 29 2.79 0.32 -13.55
C CYS A 29 1.56 -0.59 -13.58
N LYS A 30 1.76 -1.90 -13.66
CA LYS A 30 0.69 -2.91 -13.63
C LYS A 30 0.17 -3.21 -12.22
N GLY A 31 0.77 -2.60 -11.19
CA GLY A 31 0.52 -2.94 -9.80
C GLY A 31 1.26 -4.20 -9.36
N CYS A 32 1.47 -4.33 -8.06
CA CYS A 32 2.31 -5.37 -7.46
C CYS A 32 1.80 -6.80 -7.66
N VAL A 33 0.48 -6.98 -7.80
CA VAL A 33 -0.14 -8.29 -8.00
C VAL A 33 0.11 -8.79 -9.42
N GLU A 34 -0.25 -8.01 -10.44
CA GLU A 34 -0.02 -8.40 -11.85
C GLU A 34 1.47 -8.48 -12.17
N ALA A 35 2.26 -7.56 -11.62
CA ALA A 35 3.70 -7.53 -11.82
C ALA A 35 4.46 -8.67 -11.10
N LYS A 36 3.79 -9.50 -10.29
CA LYS A 36 4.42 -10.56 -9.47
C LYS A 36 5.65 -10.02 -8.72
N SER A 37 5.48 -8.87 -8.06
CA SER A 37 6.52 -8.14 -7.34
C SER A 37 7.60 -7.45 -8.19
N ASN A 38 7.66 -7.65 -9.51
CA ASN A 38 8.64 -7.02 -10.40
C ASN A 38 8.08 -5.71 -10.99
N LEU A 39 8.16 -4.64 -10.21
CA LEU A 39 7.67 -3.33 -10.60
C LEU A 39 8.65 -2.64 -11.57
N PHE A 40 8.22 -1.53 -12.18
CA PHE A 40 9.04 -0.80 -13.16
C PHE A 40 10.37 -0.28 -12.59
N TRP A 41 10.46 -0.13 -11.27
CA TRP A 41 11.66 0.31 -10.56
C TRP A 41 12.47 -0.85 -9.94
N GLY A 42 12.04 -2.11 -10.12
CA GLY A 42 12.71 -3.29 -9.59
C GLY A 42 11.80 -4.21 -8.76
N GLU A 43 12.41 -5.18 -8.09
CA GLU A 43 11.70 -6.16 -7.25
C GLU A 43 11.25 -5.52 -5.93
N CYS A 44 9.95 -5.59 -5.62
CA CYS A 44 9.38 -5.16 -4.35
C CYS A 44 9.40 -6.30 -3.33
N THR A 45 10.27 -6.17 -2.34
CA THR A 45 10.43 -7.12 -1.22
C THR A 45 9.14 -7.38 -0.47
N ILE A 46 8.32 -6.35 -0.21
CA ILE A 46 7.04 -6.50 0.49
C ILE A 46 6.03 -7.29 -0.34
N ALA A 47 5.91 -7.01 -1.63
CA ALA A 47 4.98 -7.74 -2.50
C ALA A 47 5.39 -9.21 -2.63
N LYS A 48 6.71 -9.46 -2.74
CA LYS A 48 7.27 -10.82 -2.80
C LYS A 48 7.00 -11.58 -1.51
N CYS A 49 7.32 -10.99 -0.37
CA CYS A 49 7.03 -11.57 0.94
C CYS A 49 5.53 -11.88 1.11
N ALA A 50 4.64 -10.98 0.70
CA ALA A 50 3.20 -11.20 0.79
C ALA A 50 2.72 -12.38 -0.09
N ASN A 51 3.29 -12.53 -1.28
CA ASN A 51 3.01 -13.65 -2.17
C ASN A 51 3.54 -14.98 -1.61
N GLU A 52 4.77 -15.00 -1.11
CA GLU A 52 5.42 -16.20 -0.54
C GLU A 52 4.72 -16.69 0.75
N THR A 53 4.25 -15.75 1.57
CA THR A 53 3.53 -16.04 2.82
C THR A 53 2.02 -16.18 2.62
N ASN A 54 1.52 -16.01 1.38
CA ASN A 54 0.12 -16.11 1.00
C ASN A 54 -0.82 -15.19 1.83
N VAL A 55 -0.36 -13.98 2.17
CA VAL A 55 -1.16 -12.97 2.88
C VAL A 55 -1.64 -11.89 1.91
N LYS A 56 -2.92 -11.51 2.02
CA LYS A 56 -3.50 -10.47 1.15
C LYS A 56 -2.90 -9.08 1.40
N HIS A 57 -2.44 -8.82 2.63
CA HIS A 57 -1.72 -7.62 3.00
C HIS A 57 -0.95 -7.84 4.30
N CYS A 58 0.05 -7.01 4.56
CA CYS A 58 0.95 -7.19 5.70
C CYS A 58 0.21 -7.14 7.05
N GLY A 59 -0.89 -6.39 7.15
CA GLY A 59 -1.73 -6.36 8.35
C GLY A 59 -2.36 -7.71 8.76
N LEU A 60 -2.34 -8.73 7.89
CA LEU A 60 -2.78 -10.10 8.21
C LEU A 60 -1.61 -11.04 8.53
N CYS A 61 -0.37 -10.56 8.43
CA CYS A 61 0.81 -11.38 8.72
C CYS A 61 0.92 -11.65 10.23
N ALA A 62 1.37 -12.85 10.59
CA ALA A 62 1.61 -13.22 11.99
C ALA A 62 2.70 -12.37 12.66
N GLU A 63 3.68 -11.90 11.88
CA GLU A 63 4.80 -11.08 12.35
C GLU A 63 4.50 -9.57 12.26
N PHE A 64 3.24 -9.18 12.07
CA PHE A 64 2.88 -7.78 11.87
C PHE A 64 2.97 -6.94 13.17
N PRO A 65 3.62 -5.77 13.17
CA PRO A 65 4.46 -5.20 12.10
C PRO A 65 5.90 -5.75 12.13
N CYS A 66 6.40 -6.21 10.99
CA CYS A 66 7.78 -6.71 10.87
C CYS A 66 8.76 -5.60 10.45
N GLU A 67 10.06 -5.83 10.67
CA GLU A 67 11.13 -4.87 10.36
C GLU A 67 11.15 -4.46 8.89
N THR A 68 10.96 -5.41 7.97
CA THR A 68 10.90 -5.15 6.52
C THR A 68 9.82 -4.12 6.18
N LEU A 69 8.64 -4.22 6.82
CA LEU A 69 7.54 -3.28 6.60
C LEU A 69 7.85 -1.90 7.18
N ILE A 70 8.45 -1.85 8.38
CA ILE A 70 8.81 -0.61 9.07
C ILE A 70 9.87 0.16 8.28
N THR A 71 10.83 -0.54 7.69
CA THR A 71 11.96 0.06 6.99
C THR A 71 11.68 0.36 5.52
N GLN A 72 10.67 -0.26 4.89
CA GLN A 72 10.32 0.00 3.50
C GLN A 72 9.80 1.43 3.29
N HIS A 73 10.55 2.29 2.63
CA HIS A 73 10.11 3.62 2.18
C HIS A 73 10.88 4.06 0.93
N ASP A 74 10.41 5.09 0.24
CA ASP A 74 11.20 5.76 -0.79
C ASP A 74 12.31 6.58 -0.10
N PRO A 75 13.60 6.25 -0.30
CA PRO A 75 14.71 6.98 0.32
C PRO A 75 14.83 8.43 -0.19
N ASN A 76 14.23 8.74 -1.35
CA ASN A 76 14.20 10.10 -1.89
C ASN A 76 13.04 10.94 -1.35
N ASN A 77 12.10 10.31 -0.62
CA ASN A 77 11.04 11.02 0.07
C ASN A 77 11.52 11.41 1.48
N PRO A 78 11.71 12.71 1.79
CA PRO A 78 12.13 13.14 3.13
C PRO A 78 11.12 12.75 4.22
N LYS A 79 9.86 12.49 3.85
CA LYS A 79 8.80 12.00 4.74
C LYS A 79 8.59 10.48 4.71
N GLY A 80 9.45 9.73 4.01
CA GLY A 80 9.25 8.31 3.75
C GLY A 80 9.16 7.46 5.02
N LYS A 81 9.93 7.80 6.06
CA LYS A 81 9.86 7.11 7.37
C LYS A 81 8.53 7.37 8.08
N GLN A 82 8.04 8.61 8.09
CA GLN A 82 6.71 8.91 8.66
C GLN A 82 5.60 8.22 7.87
N GLU A 83 5.71 8.17 6.54
CA GLU A 83 4.77 7.48 5.68
C GLU A 83 4.73 5.97 5.95
N ALA A 84 5.89 5.33 6.19
CA ALA A 84 5.96 3.92 6.57
C ALA A 84 5.20 3.64 7.88
N ILE A 85 5.44 4.44 8.92
CA ILE A 85 4.72 4.35 10.20
C ILE A 85 3.21 4.54 10.00
N PHE A 86 2.83 5.54 9.21
CA PHE A 86 1.42 5.80 8.91
C PHE A 86 0.75 4.61 8.21
N ARG A 87 1.42 3.99 7.22
CA ARG A 87 0.90 2.80 6.54
C ARG A 87 0.73 1.62 7.48
N ILE A 88 1.61 1.45 8.47
CA ILE A 88 1.44 0.42 9.51
C ILE A 88 0.14 0.65 10.28
N GLY A 89 -0.11 1.88 10.75
CA GLY A 89 -1.38 2.20 11.42
C GLY A 89 -2.60 1.90 10.55
N GLN A 90 -2.54 2.21 9.26
CA GLN A 90 -3.60 1.91 8.32
C GLN A 90 -3.80 0.42 8.07
N LEU A 91 -2.72 -0.35 8.00
CA LEU A 91 -2.77 -1.81 7.88
C LEU A 91 -3.38 -2.47 9.11
N ALA A 92 -3.12 -1.94 10.30
CA ALA A 92 -3.76 -2.40 11.54
C ALA A 92 -5.28 -2.13 11.52
N ILE A 93 -5.72 -1.00 10.97
CA ILE A 93 -7.15 -0.73 10.79
C ILE A 93 -7.74 -1.66 9.74
N ARG A 94 -7.07 -1.77 8.57
CA ARG A 94 -7.49 -2.63 7.45
C ARG A 94 -7.65 -4.09 7.87
N SER A 95 -6.80 -4.60 8.76
CA SER A 95 -6.92 -5.98 9.27
C SER A 95 -8.13 -6.18 10.18
N LYS A 96 -8.60 -5.14 10.86
CA LYS A 96 -9.78 -5.21 11.74
C LYS A 96 -11.10 -5.06 11.00
N ILE A 97 -11.17 -4.16 10.02
CA ILE A 97 -12.44 -3.81 9.35
C ILE A 97 -12.56 -4.42 7.94
N GLY A 98 -11.50 -5.07 7.45
CA GLY A 98 -11.44 -5.59 6.09
C GLY A 98 -11.08 -4.53 5.05
N THR A 99 -10.67 -4.98 3.86
CA THR A 99 -10.16 -4.10 2.80
C THR A 99 -11.26 -3.20 2.22
N GLU A 100 -12.46 -3.73 2.00
CA GLU A 100 -13.56 -2.97 1.39
C GLU A 100 -13.98 -1.77 2.25
N GLU A 101 -14.24 -2.01 3.55
CA GLU A 101 -14.62 -0.94 4.47
C GLU A 101 -13.48 0.04 4.70
N TRP A 102 -12.23 -0.46 4.77
CA TRP A 102 -11.06 0.42 4.84
C TRP A 102 -10.96 1.34 3.63
N LEU A 103 -11.14 0.83 2.40
CA LEU A 103 -11.14 1.64 1.19
C LEU A 103 -12.28 2.66 1.18
N LYS A 104 -13.50 2.28 1.57
CA LYS A 104 -14.65 3.19 1.69
C LYS A 104 -14.37 4.33 2.69
N LYS A 105 -13.81 4.00 3.85
CA LYS A 105 -13.46 5.02 4.87
C LYS A 105 -12.28 5.91 4.46
N ARG A 106 -11.37 5.41 3.62
CA ARG A 106 -10.29 6.20 3.01
C ARG A 106 -10.83 7.13 1.93
N ALA A 107 -11.75 6.64 1.10
CA ALA A 107 -12.43 7.35 0.03
C ALA A 107 -13.27 8.54 0.54
N ASN A 108 -14.03 8.33 1.61
CA ASN A 108 -14.90 9.35 2.20
C ASN A 108 -14.19 10.27 3.20
N GLY A 109 -12.88 10.09 3.43
CA GLY A 109 -12.09 10.92 4.35
C GLY A 109 -12.37 10.72 5.84
N THR A 110 -13.10 9.67 6.22
CA THR A 110 -13.39 9.35 7.64
C THR A 110 -12.22 8.66 8.34
N LEU A 111 -11.26 8.10 7.59
CA LEU A 111 -9.95 7.73 8.10
C LEU A 111 -8.94 8.83 7.82
N VAL A 112 -8.09 9.11 8.81
CA VAL A 112 -6.96 10.03 8.67
C VAL A 112 -6.17 9.65 7.42
N SER A 113 -5.98 10.61 6.53
CA SER A 113 -5.09 10.51 5.38
C SER A 113 -3.70 11.03 5.77
N PHE A 114 -2.65 10.47 5.21
CA PHE A 114 -1.32 11.09 5.31
C PHE A 114 -1.40 12.37 4.48
N ARG A 115 -1.51 13.51 5.16
CA ARG A 115 -1.48 14.82 4.52
C ARG A 115 -0.05 15.34 4.57
N GLU A 116 0.36 15.99 3.50
CA GLU A 116 1.62 16.74 3.46
C GLU A 116 1.65 17.85 4.50
#